data_AF-A0A2E4G7Z6-F1
#
_entry.id   AF-A0A2E4G7Z6-F1
#
_cell.length_a   1.000
_cell.length_b   1.000
_cell.length_c   1.000
_cell.angle_alpha   90.00
_cell.angle_beta   90.00
_cell.angle_gamma   90.00
#
_symmetry.space_group_name_H-M   'P 1'
#
loop_
_entity.id
_entity.type
_entity.pdbx_description
1 polymer ?
#
loop_
_entity_poly.entity_id
_entity_poly.type
_entity_poly.pdbx_seq_one_letter_code
_entity_poly.pdbx_strand_id
1 'polypeptide(L)'
;MNSKEFKDNSISRLLFRAADQWPDQPAITFSGATQSWLETRNRCHAAATLFHRLGVGTGDRVAYLGLNSNVCFESYYSPALIGAIFVPINHRLSIREMVE
;
A
#
# COMPACT_ATOMS: atom_id res chain seq x y z
N MET A 1 5.85 -12.61 8.14
CA MET A 1 6.65 -12.57 6.90
C MET A 1 8.08 -12.30 7.32
N ASN A 2 9.03 -13.21 7.06
CA ASN A 2 10.42 -13.05 7.50
C ASN A 2 11.06 -11.89 6.75
N SER A 3 11.79 -11.04 7.49
CA SER A 3 12.37 -9.75 7.11
C SER A 3 13.52 -9.79 6.08
N LYS A 4 13.70 -10.90 5.36
CA LYS A 4 14.76 -11.04 4.36
C LYS A 4 14.18 -10.77 2.97
N GLU A 5 14.76 -9.79 2.29
CA GLU A 5 14.50 -9.34 0.89
C GLU A 5 13.59 -8.11 0.67
N PHE A 6 13.52 -7.15 1.58
CA PHE A 6 13.18 -5.80 1.12
C PHE A 6 14.39 -5.18 0.43
N LYS A 7 14.33 -5.00 -0.90
CA LYS A 7 15.32 -4.20 -1.63
C LYS A 7 15.48 -2.86 -0.90
N ASP A 8 16.71 -2.49 -0.56
CA ASP A 8 17.01 -1.32 0.30
C ASP A 8 16.43 0.00 -0.23
N ASN A 9 16.12 0.08 -1.54
CA ASN A 9 15.54 1.25 -2.21
C ASN A 9 14.01 1.15 -2.47
N SER A 10 13.30 0.26 -1.77
CA SER A 10 11.84 0.10 -1.93
C SER A 10 11.05 1.16 -1.16
N ILE A 11 9.92 1.61 -1.74
CA ILE A 11 8.94 2.48 -1.05
C ILE A 11 8.44 1.87 0.26
N SER A 12 8.34 0.55 0.35
CA SER A 12 7.95 -0.15 1.58
C SER A 12 8.94 0.09 2.73
N ARG A 13 10.23 0.33 2.45
CA ARG A 13 11.24 0.66 3.46
C ARG A 13 10.93 1.98 4.17
N LEU A 14 10.38 2.96 3.44
CA LEU A 14 10.00 4.25 4.02
C LEU A 14 8.89 4.09 5.06
N LEU A 15 7.90 3.24 4.77
CA LEU A 15 6.82 2.92 5.71
C LEU A 15 7.35 2.28 7.00
N PHE A 16 8.24 1.28 6.89
CA PHE A 16 8.83 0.65 8.07
C PHE A 16 9.68 1.64 8.87
N ARG A 17 10.53 2.43 8.21
CA ARG A 17 11.34 3.46 8.88
C ARG A 17 10.46 4.45 9.65
N ALA A 18 9.39 4.95 9.03
CA ALA A 18 8.50 5.90 9.68
C ALA A 18 7.77 5.28 10.88
N ALA A 19 7.29 4.04 10.76
CA ALA A 19 6.62 3.34 11.86
C ALA A 19 7.55 2.95 13.01
N ASP A 20 8.82 2.69 12.74
CA ASP A 20 9.81 2.39 13.78
C ASP A 20 10.29 3.66 14.47
N GLN A 21 10.44 4.77 13.73
CA GLN A 21 10.94 6.04 14.26
C GLN A 21 9.85 6.87 14.97
N TRP A 22 8.62 6.84 14.44
CA TRP A 22 7.51 7.68 14.89
C TRP A 22 6.18 6.90 14.97
N PRO A 23 6.13 5.81 15.77
CA PRO A 23 4.99 4.89 15.77
C PRO A 23 3.64 5.57 16.03
N ASP A 24 3.60 6.51 16.96
CA ASP A 24 2.37 7.18 17.41
C ASP A 24 2.12 8.53 16.71
N GLN A 25 3.03 8.97 15.84
CA GLN A 25 2.82 10.23 15.10
C GLN A 25 1.80 10.04 13.97
N PRO A 26 1.03 11.10 13.64
CA PRO A 26 0.09 11.07 12.52
C PRO A 26 0.76 10.71 11.19
N ALA A 27 0.20 9.73 10.48
CA ALA A 27 0.61 9.37 9.12
C ALA A 27 -0.36 9.94 8.09
N ILE A 28 -1.66 9.76 8.33
CA ILE A 28 -2.72 10.23 7.41
C ILE A 28 -4.00 10.57 8.17
N THR A 29 -4.63 11.67 7.79
CA THR A 29 -5.99 12.03 8.21
C THR A 29 -6.94 11.89 7.02
N PHE A 30 -8.01 11.13 7.19
CA PHE A 30 -9.05 10.98 6.19
C PHE A 30 -10.43 10.90 6.87
N SER A 31 -11.41 11.64 6.33
CA SER A 31 -12.80 11.64 6.84
C SER A 31 -12.91 11.88 8.36
N GLY A 32 -12.08 12.78 8.90
CA GLY A 32 -12.09 13.13 10.33
C GLY A 32 -11.35 12.16 11.26
N ALA A 33 -10.83 11.05 10.75
CA ALA A 33 -10.02 10.10 11.50
C ALA A 33 -8.55 10.22 11.12
N THR A 34 -7.65 10.13 12.10
CA THR A 34 -6.20 10.15 11.90
C THR A 34 -5.62 8.80 12.28
N GLN A 35 -4.85 8.22 11.38
CA GLN A 35 -4.09 6.99 11.61
C GLN A 35 -2.63 7.32 11.94
N SER A 36 -2.05 6.57 12.86
CA SER A 36 -0.62 6.64 13.15
C SER A 36 0.22 5.88 12.12
N TRP A 37 1.53 6.09 12.13
CA TRP A 37 2.45 5.30 11.30
C TRP A 37 2.44 3.81 11.64
N LEU A 38 2.32 3.47 12.93
CA LEU A 38 2.22 2.09 13.38
C LEU A 38 0.95 1.41 12.85
N GLU A 39 -0.19 2.09 12.94
CA GLU A 39 -1.47 1.60 12.41
C GLU A 39 -1.41 1.42 10.90
N THR A 40 -0.89 2.43 10.19
CA THR A 40 -0.72 2.39 8.73
C THR A 40 0.13 1.19 8.31
N ARG A 41 1.28 0.97 8.97
CA ARG A 41 2.16 -0.17 8.68
C ARG A 41 1.43 -1.49 8.89
N ASN A 42 0.72 -1.64 10.02
CA ASN A 42 0.00 -2.87 10.34
C ASN A 42 -1.10 -3.16 9.31
N ARG A 43 -1.84 -2.12 8.89
CA ARG A 43 -2.87 -2.23 7.84
C ARG A 43 -2.27 -2.62 6.48
N CYS A 44 -1.17 -2.00 6.09
CA CYS A 44 -0.48 -2.35 4.84
C CYS A 44 0.02 -3.80 4.85
N HIS A 45 0.58 -4.25 5.97
CA HIS A 45 1.02 -5.65 6.13
C HIS A 45 -0.15 -6.64 6.08
N ALA A 46 -1.30 -6.29 6.66
CA ALA A 46 -2.51 -7.10 6.58
C ALA A 46 -3.02 -7.22 5.13
N ALA A 47 -3.09 -6.10 4.39
CA ALA A 47 -3.47 -6.11 2.98
C ALA A 47 -2.50 -6.92 2.12
N ALA A 48 -1.19 -6.76 2.31
CA ALA A 48 -0.16 -7.54 1.64
C ALA A 48 -0.31 -9.05 1.89
N THR A 49 -0.60 -9.43 3.13
CA THR A 49 -0.86 -10.83 3.51
C THR A 49 -2.09 -11.38 2.78
N LEU A 50 -3.15 -10.58 2.65
CA LEU A 50 -4.34 -10.97 1.89
C LEU A 50 -4.03 -11.14 0.40
N PHE A 51 -3.34 -10.20 -0.22
CA PHE A 51 -2.94 -10.29 -1.63
C PHE A 51 -2.12 -11.56 -1.89
N HIS A 52 -1.14 -11.85 -1.04
CA HIS A 52 -0.33 -13.05 -1.17
C HIS A 52 -1.15 -14.33 -1.04
N ARG A 53 -2.10 -14.38 -0.10
CA ARG A 53 -3.03 -15.51 0.04
C ARG A 53 -3.95 -15.71 -1.17
N LEU A 54 -4.24 -14.64 -1.90
CA LEU A 54 -5.00 -14.68 -3.15
C LEU A 54 -4.12 -15.03 -4.38
N GLY A 55 -2.84 -15.34 -4.17
CA GLY A 55 -1.93 -15.77 -5.23
C GLY A 55 -1.12 -14.66 -5.87
N VAL A 56 -1.22 -13.41 -5.39
CA VAL A 56 -0.42 -12.29 -5.90
C VAL A 56 1.03 -12.44 -5.43
N GLY A 57 1.97 -12.28 -6.36
CA GLY A 57 3.41 -12.40 -6.11
C GLY A 57 4.24 -11.29 -6.71
N THR A 58 5.55 -11.54 -6.80
CA THR A 58 6.51 -10.59 -7.36
C THR A 58 6.23 -10.36 -8.85
N GLY A 59 6.12 -9.08 -9.24
CA GLY A 59 5.85 -8.68 -10.62
C GLY A 59 4.37 -8.63 -11.01
N ASP A 60 3.47 -9.20 -10.20
CA ASP A 60 2.03 -9.08 -10.43
C ASP A 60 1.54 -7.65 -10.19
N ARG A 61 0.44 -7.27 -10.85
CA ARG A 61 -0.12 -5.92 -10.78
C ARG A 61 -1.39 -5.90 -9.95
N VAL A 62 -1.46 -4.97 -9.00
CA VAL A 62 -2.64 -4.72 -8.16
C VAL A 62 -3.18 -3.34 -8.52
N ALA A 63 -4.31 -3.34 -9.23
CA ALA A 63 -4.99 -2.11 -9.60
C ALA A 63 -5.82 -1.57 -8.43
N TYR A 64 -5.82 -0.24 -8.28
CA TYR A 64 -6.75 0.47 -7.41
C TYR A 64 -7.58 1.45 -8.23
N LEU A 65 -8.89 1.26 -8.19
CA LEU A 65 -9.87 2.15 -8.78
C LEU A 65 -10.75 2.69 -7.66
N GLY A 66 -10.51 3.93 -7.27
CA GLY A 66 -11.20 4.56 -6.15
C GLY A 66 -10.79 6.02 -5.97
N LEU A 67 -11.43 6.69 -5.02
CA LEU A 67 -11.10 8.07 -4.66
C LEU A 67 -9.90 8.13 -3.71
N ASN A 68 -9.30 9.31 -3.60
CA ASN A 68 -8.28 9.57 -2.59
C ASN A 68 -8.85 9.28 -1.19
N SER A 69 -8.17 8.38 -0.47
CA SER A 69 -8.57 7.87 0.84
C SER A 69 -7.35 7.37 1.58
N ASN A 70 -7.50 7.04 2.87
CA ASN A 70 -6.45 6.34 3.61
C ASN A 70 -6.12 4.98 2.95
N VAL A 71 -7.10 4.29 2.36
CA VAL A 71 -6.87 3.03 1.63
C VAL A 71 -6.06 3.26 0.36
N CYS A 72 -6.30 4.35 -0.38
CA CYS A 72 -5.47 4.73 -1.52
C CYS A 72 -4.01 4.94 -1.10
N PHE A 73 -3.78 5.66 0.01
CA PHE A 73 -2.45 5.85 0.57
C PHE A 73 -1.78 4.53 1.00
N GLU A 74 -2.50 3.67 1.73
CA GLU A 74 -2.03 2.33 2.14
C GLU A 74 -1.67 1.45 0.92
N SER A 75 -2.37 1.64 -0.21
CA SER A 75 -2.17 0.86 -1.43
C SER A 75 -0.86 1.15 -2.16
N TYR A 76 -0.20 2.28 -1.89
CA TYR A 76 1.15 2.53 -2.40
C TYR A 76 2.20 1.59 -1.78
N TYR A 77 1.96 1.13 -0.55
CA TYR A 77 2.90 0.27 0.17
C TYR A 77 2.52 -1.20 0.12
N SER A 78 1.22 -1.51 0.18
CA SER A 78 0.72 -2.88 0.40
C SER A 78 1.16 -3.89 -0.67
N PRO A 79 1.02 -3.64 -1.99
CA PRO A 79 1.53 -4.55 -3.02
C PRO A 79 3.07 -4.64 -3.02
N ALA A 80 3.75 -3.51 -2.78
CA ALA A 80 5.21 -3.46 -2.74
C ALA A 80 5.81 -4.32 -1.62
N LEU A 81 5.03 -4.61 -0.55
CA LEU A 81 5.46 -5.49 0.54
C LEU A 81 5.70 -6.94 0.11
N ILE A 82 5.12 -7.37 -1.02
CA ILE A 82 5.23 -8.74 -1.57
C ILE A 82 5.91 -8.75 -2.96
N GLY A 83 6.54 -7.64 -3.34
CA GLY A 83 7.15 -7.47 -4.66
C GLY A 83 6.17 -7.25 -5.81
N ALA A 84 4.89 -7.05 -5.52
CA ALA A 84 3.86 -6.71 -6.50
C ALA A 84 3.90 -5.21 -6.83
N ILE A 85 3.30 -4.85 -7.96
CA ILE A 85 3.28 -3.51 -8.53
C ILE A 85 1.91 -2.88 -8.27
N PHE A 86 1.91 -1.73 -7.61
CA PHE A 86 0.70 -0.92 -7.45
C PHE A 86 0.37 -0.16 -8.75
N VAL A 87 -0.89 -0.22 -9.17
CA VAL A 87 -1.39 0.49 -10.37
C VAL A 87 -2.58 1.39 -9.98
N PRO A 88 -2.35 2.69 -9.68
CA PRO A 88 -3.44 3.62 -9.43
C PRO A 88 -4.14 3.97 -10.75
N ILE A 89 -5.42 3.63 -10.86
CA ILE A 89 -6.24 3.97 -12.03
C ILE A 89 -6.97 5.28 -11.73
N ASN A 90 -6.79 6.27 -12.60
CA ASN A 90 -7.52 7.52 -12.49
C ASN A 90 -9.01 7.26 -12.67
N HIS A 91 -9.80 7.54 -11.63
CA HIS A 91 -11.24 7.29 -11.62
C HIS A 91 -12.03 8.11 -12.65
N ARG A 92 -11.39 9.09 -13.30
CA ARG A 92 -11.99 9.96 -14.33
C ARG A 92 -11.80 9.43 -15.75
N LEU A 93 -11.04 8.35 -15.94
CA LEU A 93 -10.92 7.71 -17.24
C LEU A 93 -12.28 7.22 -17.71
N SER A 94 -12.52 7.32 -19.02
CA SER A 94 -13.65 6.64 -19.63
C SER A 94 -13.47 5.13 -19.53
N ILE A 95 -14.58 4.37 -19.60
CA ILE A 95 -14.51 2.89 -19.61
C ILE A 95 -13.62 2.40 -20.75
N ARG A 96 -13.65 3.08 -21.91
CA ARG A 96 -12.82 2.76 -23.06
C ARG A 96 -11.33 2.81 -22.73
N GLU A 97 -10.87 3.89 -22.11
CA GLU A 97 -9.47 4.04 -21.69
C GLU A 97 -9.06 3.08 -20.56
N MET A 98 -10.01 2.49 -19.84
CA MET A 98 -9.72 1.52 -18.78
C MET A 98 -9.52 0.08 -19.30
N VAL A 99 -10.08 -0.25 -20.46
CA VAL A 99 -10.09 -1.62 -21.01
C VAL A 99 -9.21 -1.82 -22.23
N GLU A 100 -8.74 -0.72 -22.85
CA GLU A 100 -7.72 -0.70 -23.91
C GLU A 100 -6.30 -0.92 -23.34
#